data_AF-A0A5Y0QIL6-F1
#
_entry.id   AF-A0A5Y0QIL6-F1
#
_cell.length_a   1.000
_cell.length_b   1.000
_cell.length_c   1.000
_cell.angle_alpha   90.00
_cell.angle_beta   90.00
_cell.angle_gamma   90.00
#
_symmetry.space_group_name_H-M   'P 1'
#
loop_
_entity.id
_entity.type
_entity.pdbx_description
1 polymer ?
#
loop_
_entity_poly.entity_id
_entity_poly.type
_entity_poly.pdbx_seq_one_letter_code
_entity_poly.pdbx_strand_id
1 'polypeptide(L)'
;MSTKFKTVITTAGAAKLAAATMPGGKKINLNVMAVGDGGGKLPDPEAGQTQLVNEVWRHTLNKISQDNRYSNYIVAELVIPPEVGGFWMRELGLYDDEGTLIAVANMA
;
A
#
# COMPACT_ATOMS: atom_id res chain seq x y z
N MET A 1 17.89 -1.26 -17.34
CA MET A 1 16.48 -0.98 -17.68
C MET A 1 15.75 -0.65 -16.39
N SER A 2 15.12 0.52 -16.29
CA SER A 2 14.33 0.86 -15.10
C SER A 2 13.03 0.06 -15.11
N THR A 3 12.71 -0.63 -14.01
CA THR A 3 11.44 -1.33 -13.86
C THR A 3 10.29 -0.31 -13.91
N LYS A 4 9.41 -0.42 -14.91
CA LYS A 4 8.31 0.54 -15.14
C LYS A 4 7.31 0.58 -13.97
N PHE A 5 7.06 -0.58 -13.35
CA PHE A 5 6.15 -0.73 -12.21
C PHE A 5 6.91 -1.35 -11.04
N LYS A 6 6.87 -0.71 -9.89
CA LYS A 6 7.56 -1.14 -8.68
C LYS A 6 6.71 -0.84 -7.45
N THR A 7 7.00 -1.61 -6.41
CA THR A 7 6.52 -1.35 -5.06
C THR A 7 7.71 -1.06 -4.18
N VAL A 8 7.59 -0.02 -3.37
CA VAL A 8 8.63 0.41 -2.43
C VAL A 8 8.04 0.36 -1.03
N ILE A 9 8.73 -0.32 -0.12
CA ILE A 9 8.46 -0.21 1.31
C ILE A 9 8.99 1.14 1.77
N THR A 10 8.15 1.93 2.41
CA THR A 10 8.55 3.26 2.89
C THR A 10 9.51 3.12 4.07
N THR A 11 10.26 4.18 4.39
CA THR A 11 11.12 4.19 5.57
C THR A 11 10.31 3.96 6.85
N ALA A 12 9.10 4.53 6.95
CA ALA A 12 8.20 4.31 8.07
C ALA A 12 7.69 2.86 8.12
N GLY A 13 7.32 2.29 6.97
CA GLY A 13 6.91 0.89 6.84
C GLY A 13 8.01 -0.08 7.24
N ALA A 14 9.23 0.14 6.75
CA ALA A 14 10.40 -0.68 7.09
C ALA A 14 10.70 -0.64 8.60
N ALA A 15 10.61 0.54 9.22
CA ALA A 15 10.81 0.70 10.67
C ALA A 15 9.75 -0.08 11.47
N LYS A 16 8.47 0.01 11.08
CA LYS A 16 7.40 -0.76 11.73
C LYS A 16 7.57 -2.27 11.52
N LEU A 17 7.95 -2.70 10.31
CA LEU A 17 8.18 -4.11 9.99
C LEU A 17 9.32 -4.68 10.83
N ALA A 18 10.42 -3.94 10.97
CA ALA A 18 11.53 -4.31 11.84
C ALA A 18 11.08 -4.43 13.31
N ALA A 19 10.34 -3.45 13.83
CA ALA A 19 9.84 -3.47 15.21
C ALA A 19 8.91 -4.66 15.49
N ALA A 20 8.09 -5.07 14.52
CA ALA A 20 7.19 -6.21 14.65
C ALA A 20 7.93 -7.56 14.73
N THR A 21 9.17 -7.65 14.25
CA THR A 21 9.98 -8.88 14.33
C THR A 21 10.74 -9.06 15.64
N MET A 22 10.80 -8.01 16.47
CA MET A 22 11.48 -8.09 17.76
C MET A 22 10.71 -8.99 18.75
N PRO A 23 11.38 -9.67 19.69
CA PRO A 23 10.70 -10.41 20.75
C PRO A 23 9.73 -9.51 21.52
N GLY A 24 8.44 -9.86 21.52
CA GLY A 24 7.38 -9.04 22.12
C GLY A 24 6.92 -7.84 21.28
N GLY A 25 7.37 -7.74 20.02
CA GLY A 25 6.98 -6.69 19.08
C GLY A 25 5.48 -6.67 18.80
N LYS A 26 4.91 -5.47 18.68
CA LYS A 26 3.52 -5.29 18.26
C LYS A 26 3.38 -5.70 16.80
N LYS A 27 2.44 -6.61 16.51
CA LYS A 27 2.10 -6.97 15.13
C LYS A 27 1.57 -5.74 14.39
N ILE A 28 2.05 -5.52 13.17
CA ILE A 28 1.46 -4.51 12.28
C ILE A 28 0.11 -5.03 11.81
N ASN A 29 -0.90 -4.18 11.91
CA ASN A 29 -2.23 -4.46 11.43
C ASN A 29 -2.49 -3.64 10.16
N LEU A 30 -2.24 -4.25 9.01
CA LEU A 30 -2.53 -3.65 7.71
C LEU A 30 -4.04 -3.73 7.48
N ASN A 31 -4.71 -2.57 7.42
CA ASN A 31 -6.18 -2.54 7.38
C ASN A 31 -6.73 -1.56 6.34
N VAL A 32 -5.91 -0.69 5.75
CA VAL A 32 -6.38 0.35 4.84
C VAL A 32 -5.56 0.34 3.56
N MET A 33 -6.24 0.51 2.43
CA MET A 33 -5.61 0.78 1.15
C MET A 33 -6.16 2.07 0.56
N ALA A 34 -5.29 2.80 -0.11
CA ALA A 34 -5.68 3.95 -0.91
C ALA A 34 -5.19 3.79 -2.34
N VAL A 35 -5.91 4.42 -3.27
CA VAL A 35 -5.58 4.51 -4.68
C VAL A 35 -5.52 5.99 -5.06
N GLY A 36 -4.60 6.31 -5.96
CA GLY A 36 -4.38 7.66 -6.45
C GLY A 36 -4.25 7.68 -7.96
N ASP A 37 -4.53 8.85 -8.56
CA ASP A 37 -4.39 9.07 -10.00
C ASP A 37 -3.04 9.68 -10.39
N GLY A 38 -2.15 9.89 -9.41
CA GLY A 38 -0.82 10.45 -9.59
C GLY A 38 -0.79 11.89 -10.13
N GLY A 39 -1.89 12.64 -9.99
CA GLY A 39 -2.01 13.98 -10.56
C GLY A 39 -2.00 13.97 -12.09
N GLY A 40 -2.51 12.89 -12.69
CA GLY A 40 -2.54 12.70 -14.15
C GLY A 40 -1.23 12.15 -14.74
N LYS A 41 -0.21 11.88 -13.92
CA LYS A 41 1.09 11.31 -14.35
C LYS A 41 1.38 10.02 -13.58
N LEU A 42 2.18 9.13 -14.16
CA LEU A 42 2.62 7.93 -13.45
C LEU A 42 3.66 8.34 -12.38
N PRO A 43 3.37 8.14 -11.08
CA PRO A 43 4.34 8.46 -10.04
C PRO A 43 5.54 7.50 -10.08
N ASP A 44 6.69 7.97 -9.60
CA ASP A 44 7.82 7.10 -9.27
C ASP A 44 7.83 6.86 -7.75
N PRO A 45 7.53 5.63 -7.27
CA PRO A 45 7.50 5.35 -5.84
C PRO A 45 8.87 5.53 -5.19
N GLU A 46 8.90 6.20 -4.04
CA GLU A 46 10.10 6.46 -3.25
C GLU A 46 9.92 6.08 -1.78
N ALA A 47 11.02 5.66 -1.13
CA ALA A 47 10.98 5.19 0.25
C ALA A 47 10.59 6.30 1.26
N GLY A 48 10.86 7.57 0.94
CA GLY A 48 10.51 8.70 1.79
C GLY A 48 9.03 9.09 1.77
N GLN A 49 8.20 8.46 0.93
CA GLN A 49 6.78 8.82 0.86
C GLN A 49 6.03 8.52 2.15
N THR A 50 5.24 9.48 2.59
CA THR A 50 4.30 9.36 3.71
C THR A 50 2.85 9.30 3.24
N GLN A 51 2.59 9.65 1.98
CA GLN A 51 1.29 9.68 1.33
C GLN A 51 1.43 9.48 -0.19
N LEU A 52 0.28 9.24 -0.84
CA LEU A 52 0.16 9.24 -2.29
C LEU A 52 0.33 10.65 -2.89
N VAL A 53 0.73 10.74 -4.15
CA VAL A 53 0.89 12.01 -4.88
C VAL A 53 -0.45 12.72 -5.02
N ASN A 54 -1.48 11.99 -5.43
CA ASN A 54 -2.85 12.46 -5.46
C ASN A 54 -3.82 11.30 -5.15
N GLU A 55 -4.15 11.15 -3.87
CA GLU A 55 -5.13 10.18 -3.40
C GLU A 55 -6.53 10.55 -3.89
N VAL A 56 -7.20 9.61 -4.56
CA VAL A 56 -8.58 9.79 -5.05
C VAL A 56 -9.57 8.94 -4.29
N TRP A 57 -9.11 7.85 -3.68
CA TRP A 57 -9.96 7.00 -2.86
C TRP A 57 -9.17 6.22 -1.82
N ARG A 58 -9.76 6.05 -0.63
CA ARG A 58 -9.21 5.30 0.50
C ARG A 58 -10.33 4.53 1.18
N HIS A 59 -10.05 3.27 1.51
CA HIS A 59 -11.02 2.43 2.20
C HIS A 59 -10.34 1.32 3.00
N THR A 60 -11.05 0.79 3.99
CA THR A 60 -10.63 -0.42 4.70
C THR A 60 -10.56 -1.61 3.74
N LEU A 61 -9.55 -2.45 3.91
CA LEU A 61 -9.38 -3.70 3.18
C LEU A 61 -10.63 -4.56 3.29
N ASN A 62 -11.06 -5.14 2.16
CA ASN A 62 -12.11 -6.15 2.17
C ASN A 62 -11.61 -7.45 2.78
N LYS A 63 -10.34 -7.79 2.52
CA LYS A 63 -9.71 -8.99 3.04
C LYS A 63 -8.21 -8.82 3.16
N ILE A 64 -7.65 -9.39 4.23
CA ILE A 64 -6.22 -9.60 4.39
C ILE A 64 -5.99 -11.03 4.83
N SER A 65 -5.11 -11.74 4.13
CA SER A 65 -4.81 -13.14 4.43
C SER A 65 -3.39 -13.51 4.04
N GLN A 66 -2.83 -14.52 4.70
CA GLN A 66 -1.61 -15.17 4.24
C GLN A 66 -1.90 -15.93 2.94
N ASP A 67 -0.94 -15.95 2.01
CA ASP A 67 -1.08 -16.73 0.79
C ASP A 67 -1.07 -18.25 1.08
N ASN A 68 -1.92 -19.02 0.38
CA ASN A 68 -2.05 -20.45 0.61
C ASN A 68 -0.86 -21.28 0.10
N ARG A 69 -0.04 -20.73 -0.81
CA ARG A 69 1.14 -21.41 -1.38
C ARG A 69 2.43 -20.92 -0.76
N TYR A 70 2.50 -19.62 -0.46
CA TYR A 70 3.69 -18.97 0.07
C TYR A 70 3.43 -18.37 1.45
N SER A 71 3.86 -19.05 2.51
CA SER A 71 3.65 -18.60 3.89
C SER A 71 4.33 -17.26 4.21
N ASN A 72 5.31 -16.83 3.41
CA ASN A 72 5.94 -15.53 3.56
C ASN A 72 5.21 -14.40 2.83
N TYR A 73 4.07 -14.67 2.18
CA TYR A 73 3.29 -13.68 1.42
C TYR A 73 2.03 -13.29 2.16
N ILE A 74 1.70 -12.00 2.08
CA ILE A 74 0.45 -11.43 2.56
C ILE A 74 -0.30 -10.91 1.33
N VAL A 75 -1.57 -11.28 1.23
CA VAL A 75 -2.49 -10.82 0.20
C VAL A 75 -3.47 -9.84 0.84
N ALA A 76 -3.46 -8.61 0.35
CA ALA A 76 -4.41 -7.56 0.73
C ALA A 76 -5.33 -7.27 -0.45
N GLU A 77 -6.64 -7.38 -0.24
CA GLU A 77 -7.66 -7.23 -1.27
C GLU A 77 -8.56 -6.03 -0.96
N LEU A 78 -8.75 -5.18 -1.96
CA LEU A 78 -9.66 -4.05 -1.92
C LEU A 78 -10.55 -4.06 -3.17
N VAL A 79 -11.85 -3.91 -2.98
CA VAL A 79 -12.85 -3.85 -4.04
C VAL A 79 -13.34 -2.41 -4.16
N ILE A 80 -13.16 -1.81 -5.34
CA ILE A 80 -13.71 -0.48 -5.66
C ILE A 80 -15.10 -0.66 -6.27
N PRO A 81 -16.18 -0.20 -5.62
CA PRO A 81 -17.50 -0.24 -6.21
C PRO A 81 -17.57 0.63 -7.48
N PRO A 82 -18.34 0.22 -8.50
CA PRO A 82 -18.42 0.97 -9.76
C PRO A 82 -18.93 2.40 -9.58
N GLU A 83 -19.79 2.66 -8.59
CA GLU A 83 -20.32 3.99 -8.24
C GLU A 83 -19.28 4.94 -7.63
N VAL A 84 -18.19 4.41 -7.10
CA VAL A 84 -17.07 5.18 -6.52
C VAL A 84 -16.00 5.48 -7.56
N GLY A 85 -15.89 4.65 -8.60
CA GLY A 85 -14.87 4.76 -9.64
C GLY A 85 -14.98 6.00 -10.53
N GLY A 86 -14.51 5.90 -11.77
CA GLY A 86 -14.47 7.03 -12.71
C GLY A 86 -13.17 7.85 -12.64
N PHE A 87 -12.17 7.36 -11.92
CA PHE A 87 -10.81 7.89 -11.88
C PHE A 87 -9.80 6.92 -12.50
N TRP A 88 -8.66 7.46 -12.92
CA TRP A 88 -7.51 6.66 -13.34
C TRP A 88 -6.75 6.18 -12.10
N MET A 89 -6.31 4.93 -12.09
CA MET A 89 -5.44 4.40 -11.03
C MET A 89 -3.99 4.42 -11.50
N ARG A 90 -3.14 5.17 -10.81
CA ARG A 90 -1.70 5.26 -11.11
C ARG A 90 -0.81 4.95 -9.94
N GLU A 91 -1.35 4.97 -8.72
CA GLU A 91 -0.63 4.65 -7.50
C GLU A 91 -1.54 3.97 -6.47
N LEU A 92 -0.91 3.22 -5.57
CA LEU A 92 -1.55 2.54 -4.45
C LEU A 92 -0.70 2.68 -3.21
N GLY A 93 -1.36 2.91 -2.09
CA GLY A 93 -0.78 2.93 -0.77
C GLY A 93 -1.41 1.85 0.10
N LEU A 94 -0.56 1.08 0.78
CA LEU A 94 -0.98 0.15 1.82
C LEU A 94 -0.64 0.76 3.17
N TYR A 95 -1.64 0.89 4.03
CA TYR A 95 -1.54 1.56 5.32
C TYR A 95 -1.83 0.59 6.48
N ASP A 96 -1.25 0.89 7.63
CA ASP A 96 -1.64 0.26 8.88
C ASP A 96 -2.80 0.99 9.58
N ASP A 97 -3.26 0.41 10.69
CA ASP A 97 -4.36 0.92 11.51
C ASP A 97 -4.06 2.23 12.23
N GLU A 98 -2.80 2.64 12.28
CA GLU A 98 -2.34 3.93 12.80
C GLU A 98 -2.23 4.98 11.67
N GLY A 99 -2.59 4.63 10.43
CA GLY A 99 -2.55 5.52 9.27
C GLY A 99 -1.17 5.72 8.66
N THR A 100 -0.18 4.89 9.03
CA THR A 100 1.17 4.94 8.48
C THR A 100 1.20 4.27 7.10
N LEU A 101 1.73 4.97 6.09
CA LEU A 101 1.96 4.38 4.77
C LEU A 101 3.10 3.37 4.86
N ILE A 102 2.80 2.09 4.70
CA ILE A 102 3.75 0.98 4.81
C ILE A 102 4.44 0.70 3.48
N ALA A 103 3.67 0.68 2.40
CA ALA A 103 4.17 0.43 1.06
C ALA A 103 3.44 1.31 0.05
N VAL A 104 4.18 1.75 -0.96
CA VAL A 104 3.66 2.53 -2.08
C VAL A 104 4.05 1.87 -3.40
N ALA A 105 3.11 1.82 -4.33
CA ALA A 105 3.32 1.23 -5.64
C ALA A 105 2.80 2.16 -6.74
N ASN A 106 3.40 2.07 -7.91
CA ASN A 106 2.82 2.63 -9.12
C ASN A 106 2.15 1.53 -9.97
N MET A 107 1.10 1.91 -10.67
CA MET A 107 0.30 1.05 -11.56
C MET A 107 -0.19 1.86 -12.75
N ALA A 108 -0.75 1.21 -13.75
CA ALA A 108 -1.39 1.86 -14.90
C ALA A 108 -2.66 1.12 -15.27
#